data_AF-A0AAN8JFV4-F1
#
_entry.id   AF-A0AAN8JFV4-F1
#
_cell.length_a   1.000
_cell.length_b   1.000
_cell.length_c   1.000
_cell.angle_alpha   90.00
_cell.angle_beta   90.00
_cell.angle_gamma   90.00
#
_symmetry.space_group_name_H-M   'P 1'
#
loop_
_entity.id
_entity.type
_entity.pdbx_description
1 polymer ?
#
loop_
_entity_poly.entity_id
_entity_poly.type
_entity_poly.pdbx_seq_one_letter_code
_entity_poly.pdbx_strand_id
1 'polypeptide(L)'
;MFDVTFPNVINPEIGEIQFKNYYVAYLTIRAKFRSPDFNGQTGDLKWRTCVRRFKMMPDPHSEDGSHSYFYLNRKHFNFDIVNLSTLRFILHQPSPIWKDFKLEDLQFFRTSQAFKPLNLPSWLTAPEETTTEDQASEKPKLPGVPDLDALSAHLQELWAMAEDVSSNQSTVPLGRYDVDGCYDVTLLSYT
;
A
#
# COMPACT_ATOMS: atom_id res chain seq x y z
N MET A 1 26.16 15.18 -9.14
CA MET A 1 25.61 14.82 -7.82
C MET A 1 24.32 15.60 -7.63
N PHE A 2 23.36 15.08 -6.87
CA PHE A 2 22.14 15.83 -6.54
C PHE A 2 21.64 15.47 -5.14
N ASP A 3 20.85 16.36 -4.56
CA ASP A 3 20.32 16.23 -3.20
C ASP A 3 18.78 16.13 -3.25
N VAL A 4 18.21 15.30 -2.39
CA VAL A 4 16.77 15.11 -2.21
C VAL A 4 16.42 15.48 -0.77
N THR A 5 15.51 16.43 -0.60
CA THR A 5 15.06 16.92 0.72
C THR A 5 13.62 16.47 0.98
N PHE A 6 13.28 16.32 2.26
CA PHE A 6 11.95 15.86 2.69
C PHE A 6 11.31 16.86 3.66
N PRO A 7 10.97 18.08 3.21
CA PRO A 7 10.51 19.16 4.10
C PRO A 7 9.12 18.89 4.71
N ASN A 8 8.22 18.25 3.94
CA ASN A 8 6.81 18.10 4.30
C ASN A 8 6.47 16.75 4.92
N VAL A 9 7.47 15.92 5.24
CA VAL A 9 7.25 14.58 5.79
C VAL A 9 7.66 14.59 7.25
N ILE A 10 6.72 14.28 8.14
CA ILE A 10 6.99 14.07 9.56
C ILE A 10 7.67 12.71 9.70
N ASN A 11 8.89 12.69 10.23
CA ASN A 11 9.72 11.49 10.42
C ASN A 11 9.86 10.63 9.15
N PRO A 12 10.50 11.13 8.08
CA PRO A 12 10.67 10.37 6.86
C PRO A 12 11.56 9.16 7.14
N GLU A 13 10.99 7.99 6.89
CA GLU A 13 11.67 6.71 6.92
C GLU A 13 11.75 6.16 5.49
N ILE A 14 12.91 5.63 5.10
CA ILE A 14 13.15 5.03 3.80
C ILE A 14 13.59 3.59 4.02
N GLY A 15 12.77 2.64 3.59
CA GLY A 15 13.07 1.21 3.65
C GLY A 15 13.62 0.66 2.34
N GLU A 16 13.18 1.24 1.22
CA GLU A 16 13.60 0.83 -0.10
C GLU A 16 13.70 2.02 -1.06
N ILE A 17 14.72 2.00 -1.92
CA ILE A 17 14.91 2.99 -2.98
C ILE A 17 14.96 2.25 -4.30
N GLN A 18 14.11 2.65 -5.24
CA GLN A 18 14.09 2.12 -6.60
C GLN A 18 14.48 3.22 -7.58
N PHE A 19 15.23 2.86 -8.62
CA PHE A 19 15.57 3.78 -9.70
C PHE A 19 16.01 2.99 -10.92
N LYS A 20 15.89 3.63 -12.08
CA LYS A 20 16.47 3.16 -13.33
C LYS A 20 17.85 3.79 -13.51
N ASN A 21 18.85 2.95 -13.79
CA ASN A 21 20.16 3.45 -14.16
C ASN A 21 20.12 4.11 -15.54
N TYR A 22 20.93 5.14 -15.74
CA TYR A 22 21.26 5.69 -17.04
C TYR A 22 22.76 5.95 -17.07
N TYR A 23 23.53 4.92 -17.45
CA TYR A 23 25.00 4.96 -17.58
C TYR A 23 25.78 5.38 -16.32
N VAL A 24 25.26 5.12 -15.11
CA VAL A 24 26.03 5.32 -13.86
C VAL A 24 26.75 4.02 -13.52
N ALA A 25 28.08 4.07 -13.34
CA ALA A 25 28.85 2.89 -12.95
C ALA A 25 28.79 2.61 -11.44
N TYR A 26 28.96 3.65 -10.62
CA TYR A 26 28.94 3.56 -9.16
C TYR A 26 28.06 4.64 -8.53
N LEU A 27 27.31 4.26 -7.50
CA LEU A 27 26.52 5.18 -6.68
C LEU A 27 26.98 5.17 -5.23
N THR A 28 27.10 6.36 -4.66
CA THR A 28 27.25 6.54 -3.22
C THR A 28 26.11 7.40 -2.70
N ILE A 29 25.42 6.93 -1.66
CA ILE A 29 24.31 7.64 -1.04
C ILE A 29 24.75 8.07 0.37
N ARG A 30 24.59 9.36 0.66
CA ARG A 30 24.81 9.93 1.99
C ARG A 30 23.50 10.51 2.53
N ALA A 31 23.28 10.40 3.83
CA ALA A 31 22.13 10.97 4.53
C ALA A 31 22.57 11.99 5.58
N LYS A 32 21.76 13.03 5.73
CA LYS A 32 21.68 13.87 6.93
C LYS A 32 20.39 13.54 7.65
N PHE A 33 20.48 13.37 8.96
CA PHE A 33 19.34 13.10 9.83
C PHE A 33 18.92 14.36 10.54
N ARG A 34 17.62 14.54 10.77
CA ARG A 34 17.11 15.61 11.61
C ARG A 34 17.44 15.28 13.06
N SER A 35 18.21 16.14 13.72
CA SER A 35 18.36 16.06 15.18
C SER A 35 17.05 16.53 15.83
N PRO A 36 16.57 15.87 16.90
CA PRO A 36 15.44 16.35 17.69
C PRO A 36 15.91 17.52 18.59
N ASP A 37 16.29 18.65 17.98
CA ASP A 37 16.68 19.83 18.75
C ASP A 37 15.41 20.65 19.06
N PHE A 38 15.09 20.77 20.35
CA PHE A 38 13.93 21.50 20.90
C PHE A 38 13.91 23.01 20.60
N ASN A 39 14.91 23.55 19.90
CA ASN A 39 15.15 25.00 19.83
C ASN A 39 15.28 25.59 18.41
N GLY A 40 14.89 24.85 17.37
CA GLY A 40 14.78 25.38 16.00
C GLY A 40 16.10 25.79 15.32
N GLN A 41 17.24 25.62 16.00
CA GLN A 41 18.55 25.80 15.39
C GLN A 41 18.98 24.49 14.75
N THR A 42 19.10 24.50 13.43
CA THR A 42 19.72 23.43 12.64
C THR A 42 21.19 23.31 13.03
N GLY A 43 21.49 22.59 14.11
CA GLY A 43 22.84 22.18 14.44
C GLY A 43 23.47 21.47 13.23
N ASP A 44 24.79 21.56 13.07
CA ASP A 44 25.51 21.06 11.89
C ASP A 44 25.26 19.55 11.68
N LEU A 45 24.27 19.23 10.84
CA LEU A 45 23.87 17.86 10.57
C LEU A 45 24.98 17.16 9.80
N LYS A 46 25.71 16.26 10.48
CA LYS A 46 26.82 15.50 9.92
C LYS A 46 26.33 14.51 8.85
N TRP A 47 26.94 14.54 7.68
CA TRP A 47 26.71 13.58 6.61
C TRP A 47 27.20 12.18 6.97
N ARG A 48 26.28 11.19 6.96
CA ARG A 48 26.59 9.76 7.15
C ARG A 48 26.43 9.02 5.83
N THR A 49 27.30 8.05 5.53
CA THR A 49 27.24 7.29 4.28
C THR A 49 26.36 6.05 4.45
N CYS A 50 25.21 6.04 3.80
CA CYS A 50 24.24 4.94 3.81
C CYS A 50 24.70 3.79 2.92
N VAL A 51 25.12 4.13 1.70
CA VAL A 51 25.54 3.20 0.65
C VAL A 51 26.85 3.73 0.09
N ARG A 52 27.88 2.88 0.01
CA ARG A 52 29.19 3.26 -0.50
C ARG A 52 29.51 2.48 -1.76
N ARG A 53 29.74 3.19 -2.88
CA ARG A 53 30.20 2.64 -4.16
C ARG A 53 29.39 1.40 -4.62
N PHE A 54 28.06 1.47 -4.55
CA PHE A 54 27.18 0.46 -5.13
C PHE A 54 27.43 0.38 -6.64
N LYS A 55 27.86 -0.79 -7.12
CA LYS A 55 28.25 -1.03 -8.51
C LYS A 55 26.99 -1.41 -9.30
N MET A 56 26.66 -0.63 -10.31
CA MET A 56 25.53 -0.89 -11.21
C MET A 56 25.96 -1.45 -12.55
N MET A 57 27.13 -1.05 -13.04
CA MET A 57 27.68 -1.55 -14.30
C MET A 57 28.85 -2.49 -13.99
N PRO A 58 28.80 -3.77 -14.41
CA PRO A 58 29.91 -4.72 -14.26
C PRO A 58 31.21 -4.20 -14.87
N ASP A 59 31.11 -3.61 -16.05
CA ASP A 59 32.19 -2.88 -16.72
C ASP A 59 31.72 -1.45 -17.02
N PRO A 60 32.38 -0.40 -16.49
CA PRO A 60 32.03 0.98 -16.77
C PRO A 60 32.08 1.38 -18.26
N HIS A 61 32.84 0.64 -19.08
CA HIS A 61 32.99 0.95 -20.51
C HIS A 61 31.95 0.24 -21.40
N SER A 62 31.20 -0.71 -20.86
CA SER A 62 30.13 -1.43 -21.56
C SER A 62 28.77 -0.79 -21.31
N GLU A 63 27.75 -1.14 -22.09
CA GLU A 63 26.35 -0.74 -21.82
C GLU A 63 25.65 -1.68 -20.82
N ASP A 64 26.30 -2.76 -20.40
CA ASP A 64 25.67 -3.74 -19.53
C ASP A 64 25.30 -3.14 -18.16
N GLY A 65 24.03 -3.28 -17.78
CA GLY A 65 23.46 -2.69 -16.57
C GLY A 65 23.19 -1.18 -16.65
N SER A 66 23.44 -0.50 -17.78
CA SER A 66 23.30 0.95 -17.89
C SER A 66 21.84 1.43 -17.91
N HIS A 67 20.89 0.57 -18.30
CA HIS A 67 19.45 0.85 -18.41
C HIS A 67 18.58 -0.02 -17.48
N SER A 68 19.20 -0.76 -16.56
CA SER A 68 18.51 -1.68 -15.65
C SER A 68 17.89 -0.95 -14.46
N TYR A 69 16.80 -1.51 -13.93
CA TYR A 69 16.24 -1.10 -12.65
C TYR A 69 17.03 -1.71 -11.50
N PHE A 70 17.30 -0.89 -10.47
CA PHE A 70 17.98 -1.31 -9.25
C PHE A 70 17.10 -1.05 -8.03
N TYR A 71 17.19 -1.96 -7.07
CA TYR A 71 16.39 -1.97 -5.85
C TYR A 71 17.33 -2.02 -4.65
N LEU A 72 17.39 -0.91 -3.91
CA LEU A 72 18.19 -0.82 -2.68
C LEU A 72 17.29 -1.06 -1.47
N ASN A 73 17.31 -2.29 -0.97
CA ASN A 73 16.63 -2.67 0.25
C ASN A 73 17.52 -2.47 1.49
N ARG A 74 16.93 -2.64 2.68
CA ARG A 74 17.62 -2.54 3.99
C ARG A 74 18.98 -3.25 4.08
N LYS A 75 19.16 -4.39 3.39
CA LYS A 75 20.42 -5.15 3.35
C LYS A 75 21.59 -4.36 2.74
N HIS A 76 21.31 -3.39 1.88
CA HIS A 76 22.31 -2.55 1.23
C HIS A 76 22.67 -1.30 2.04
N PHE A 77 21.87 -0.97 3.06
CA PHE A 77 22.08 0.19 3.90
C PHE A 77 22.93 -0.17 5.12
N ASN A 78 23.92 0.66 5.42
CA ASN A 78 24.75 0.51 6.61
C ASN A 78 23.97 0.76 7.93
N PHE A 79 22.82 1.43 7.86
CA PHE A 79 21.96 1.77 8.99
C PHE A 79 20.56 2.10 8.49
N ASP A 80 19.59 2.09 9.41
CA ASP A 80 18.21 2.46 9.11
C ASP A 80 18.09 3.96 8.80
N ILE A 81 17.38 4.28 7.72
CA ILE A 81 17.23 5.65 7.24
C ILE A 81 15.94 6.22 7.84
N VAL A 82 15.98 6.61 9.12
CA VAL A 82 14.84 7.16 9.89
C VAL A 82 15.09 8.61 10.25
N ASN A 83 14.06 9.46 10.27
CA ASN A 83 14.15 10.89 10.59
C ASN A 83 15.12 11.63 9.66
N LEU A 84 15.04 11.35 8.38
CA LEU A 84 15.94 11.93 7.39
C LEU A 84 15.62 13.41 7.10
N SER A 85 16.65 14.24 6.97
CA SER A 85 16.54 15.62 6.48
C SER A 85 16.82 15.68 4.98
N THR A 86 17.94 15.07 4.56
CA THR A 86 18.42 15.20 3.17
C THR A 86 19.20 13.94 2.77
N LEU A 87 18.94 13.44 1.56
CA LEU A 87 19.75 12.43 0.89
C LEU A 87 20.60 13.08 -0.19
N ARG A 88 21.85 12.64 -0.33
CA ARG A 88 22.76 13.06 -1.39
C ARG A 88 23.16 11.85 -2.22
N PHE A 89 22.87 11.93 -3.51
CA PHE A 89 23.24 10.93 -4.50
C PHE A 89 24.49 11.39 -5.24
N ILE A 90 25.58 10.66 -5.05
CA ILE A 90 26.86 10.88 -5.68
C ILE A 90 27.02 9.81 -6.77
N LEU A 91 26.76 10.23 -8.01
CA LEU A 91 26.90 9.41 -9.20
C LEU A 91 28.34 9.47 -9.68
N HIS A 92 28.90 8.33 -10.07
CA HIS A 92 30.27 8.25 -10.56
C HIS A 92 30.35 7.34 -11.79
N GLN A 93 30.90 7.88 -12.86
CA GLN A 93 31.13 7.18 -14.12
C GLN A 93 32.59 7.42 -14.54
N PRO A 94 33.49 6.43 -14.40
CA PRO A 94 34.90 6.57 -14.78
C PRO A 94 35.14 6.51 -16.29
N SER A 95 34.21 5.96 -17.07
CA SER A 95 34.37 5.85 -18.53
C SER A 95 34.16 7.21 -19.19
N PRO A 96 35.07 7.64 -20.09
CA PRO A 96 34.92 8.89 -20.84
C PRO A 96 33.89 8.79 -21.98
N ILE A 97 33.40 7.58 -22.27
CA ILE A 97 32.43 7.32 -23.35
C ILE A 97 31.07 7.94 -23.00
N TRP A 98 30.67 7.84 -21.73
CA TRP A 98 29.35 8.25 -21.25
C TRP A 98 29.38 9.68 -20.73
N LYS A 99 29.07 10.63 -21.61
CA LYS A 99 29.05 12.07 -21.26
C LYS A 99 27.85 12.45 -20.40
N ASP A 100 26.71 11.81 -20.67
CA ASP A 100 25.47 12.00 -19.92
C ASP A 100 25.16 10.75 -19.11
N PHE A 101 25.15 10.91 -17.79
CA PHE A 101 24.76 9.85 -16.86
C PHE A 101 23.90 10.41 -15.74
N LYS A 102 22.84 9.70 -15.39
CA LYS A 102 21.84 10.13 -14.41
C LYS A 102 21.10 8.92 -13.84
N LEU A 103 20.25 9.18 -12.87
CA LEU A 103 19.26 8.21 -12.41
C LEU A 103 17.89 8.67 -12.93
N GLU A 104 17.11 7.74 -13.45
CA GLU A 104 15.72 7.95 -13.87
C GLU A 104 14.77 7.22 -12.92
N ASP A 105 13.50 7.60 -12.93
CA ASP A 105 12.43 6.95 -12.14
C ASP A 105 12.78 6.73 -10.66
N LEU A 106 13.39 7.73 -10.01
CA LEU A 106 13.76 7.63 -8.60
C LEU A 106 12.52 7.61 -7.71
N GLN A 107 12.32 6.49 -7.02
CA GLN A 107 11.19 6.25 -6.13
C GLN A 107 11.70 5.86 -4.74
N PHE A 108 10.97 6.33 -3.72
CA PHE A 108 11.28 6.06 -2.32
C PHE A 108 10.09 5.36 -1.67
N PHE A 109 10.34 4.21 -1.08
CA PHE A 109 9.35 3.44 -0.35
C PHE A 109 9.71 3.44 1.13
N ARG A 110 8.70 3.70 1.97
CA ARG A 110 8.84 3.48 3.41
C ARG A 110 9.12 2.01 3.66
N THR A 111 9.84 1.71 4.74
CA THR A 111 9.88 0.33 5.23
C THR A 111 8.44 -0.09 5.40
N SER A 112 7.97 -1.03 4.57
CA SER A 112 6.75 -1.75 4.89
C SER A 112 7.07 -2.37 6.24
N GLN A 113 6.47 -1.82 7.31
CA GLN A 113 6.14 -2.68 8.43
C GLN A 113 5.45 -3.82 7.73
N ALA A 114 6.12 -4.99 7.66
CA ALA A 114 5.52 -6.22 7.19
C ALA A 114 4.13 -6.15 7.72
N PHE A 115 3.12 -6.10 6.84
CA PHE A 115 1.73 -6.07 7.26
C PHE A 115 1.72 -7.06 8.39
N LYS A 116 1.56 -6.60 9.65
CA LYS A 116 1.07 -7.51 10.66
C LYS A 116 -0.15 -7.99 9.94
N PRO A 117 -0.23 -9.29 9.55
CA PRO A 117 -1.46 -9.76 8.95
C PRO A 117 -2.49 -9.18 9.88
N LEU A 118 -3.45 -8.42 9.32
CA LEU A 118 -4.63 -8.08 10.11
C LEU A 118 -4.91 -9.33 10.92
N ASN A 119 -5.03 -9.21 12.25
CA ASN A 119 -5.44 -10.33 13.08
C ASN A 119 -6.86 -10.68 12.62
N LEU A 120 -6.94 -11.26 11.42
CA LEU A 120 -8.11 -11.78 10.80
C LEU A 120 -8.34 -13.00 11.66
N PRO A 121 -9.47 -13.04 12.36
CA PRO A 121 -9.81 -14.21 13.13
C PRO A 121 -9.73 -15.43 12.20
N SER A 122 -9.23 -16.54 12.73
CA SER A 122 -8.86 -17.73 11.97
C SER A 122 -9.98 -18.29 11.08
N TRP A 123 -11.25 -17.95 11.34
CA TRP A 123 -12.38 -18.31 10.49
C TRP A 123 -12.35 -17.68 9.09
N LEU A 124 -11.59 -16.59 8.89
CA LEU A 124 -11.52 -15.87 7.60
C LEU A 124 -10.31 -16.26 6.75
N THR A 125 -9.29 -16.84 7.38
CA THR A 125 -8.02 -17.26 6.75
C THR A 125 -7.88 -18.78 6.64
N ALA A 126 -8.78 -19.55 7.27
CA ALA A 126 -8.87 -20.96 7.00
C ALA A 126 -9.29 -21.15 5.53
N PRO A 127 -8.48 -21.82 4.69
CA PRO A 127 -9.03 -22.35 3.45
C PRO A 127 -10.22 -23.23 3.84
N GLU A 128 -11.37 -23.03 3.21
CA GLU A 128 -12.45 -24.01 3.28
C GLU A 128 -11.84 -25.34 2.89
N GLU A 129 -11.61 -26.21 3.87
CA GLU A 129 -11.37 -27.61 3.63
C GLU A 129 -12.66 -28.11 3.00
N THR A 130 -12.69 -28.07 1.67
CA THR A 130 -13.58 -28.87 0.84
C THR A 130 -13.40 -30.29 1.30
N THR A 131 -14.27 -30.69 2.23
CA THR A 131 -14.41 -32.06 2.67
C THR A 131 -15.08 -32.74 1.49
N THR A 132 -14.25 -33.33 0.62
CA THR A 132 -14.67 -34.36 -0.32
C THR A 132 -15.54 -35.36 0.44
N GLU A 133 -16.74 -35.52 -0.08
CA GLU A 133 -17.72 -36.54 0.24
C GLU A 133 -17.02 -37.89 0.41
N ASP A 134 -17.14 -38.47 1.61
CA ASP A 134 -17.35 -39.90 1.88
C ASP A 134 -16.92 -40.19 3.32
N GLN A 135 -17.88 -40.08 4.24
CA GLN A 135 -18.17 -41.14 5.21
C GLN A 135 -19.29 -40.67 6.14
N ALA A 136 -20.35 -41.48 6.18
CA ALA A 136 -21.38 -41.40 7.20
C ALA A 136 -20.72 -41.50 8.59
N SER A 137 -20.71 -40.40 9.33
CA SER A 137 -20.45 -40.42 10.77
C SER A 137 -21.25 -39.31 11.42
N GLU A 138 -22.14 -39.74 12.31
CA GLU A 138 -23.03 -38.94 13.13
C GLU A 138 -22.27 -37.79 13.80
N LYS A 139 -22.54 -36.54 13.39
CA LYS A 139 -22.12 -35.36 14.15
C LYS A 139 -22.81 -35.40 15.53
N PRO A 140 -22.10 -35.17 16.63
CA PRO A 140 -22.71 -35.15 17.95
C PRO A 140 -23.68 -33.96 18.03
N LYS A 141 -24.98 -34.25 18.11
CA LYS A 141 -26.01 -33.24 18.38
C LYS A 141 -25.73 -32.63 19.75
N LEU A 142 -25.13 -31.44 19.77
CA LEU A 142 -25.01 -30.64 20.98
C LEU A 142 -26.42 -30.20 21.41
N PRO A 143 -26.86 -30.50 22.65
CA PRO A 143 -28.21 -30.16 23.08
C PRO A 143 -28.38 -28.65 23.17
N GLY A 144 -29.30 -28.10 22.35
CA GLY A 144 -29.70 -26.69 22.43
C GLY A 144 -29.37 -25.82 21.21
N VAL A 145 -28.72 -26.36 20.17
CA VAL A 145 -28.49 -25.64 18.91
C VAL A 145 -29.38 -26.24 17.82
N PRO A 146 -30.22 -25.44 17.13
CA PRO A 146 -31.03 -25.93 16.00
C PRO A 146 -30.14 -26.43 14.86
N ASP A 147 -30.62 -27.46 14.17
CA ASP A 147 -29.89 -28.14 13.10
C ASP A 147 -29.55 -27.16 11.96
N LEU A 148 -28.28 -27.13 11.56
CA LEU A 148 -27.77 -26.14 10.61
C LEU A 148 -28.41 -26.33 9.24
N ASP A 149 -28.65 -27.58 8.84
CA ASP A 149 -29.30 -27.90 7.57
C ASP A 149 -30.77 -27.48 7.59
N ALA A 150 -31.46 -27.63 8.73
CA ALA A 150 -32.85 -27.18 8.88
C ALA A 150 -32.99 -25.65 8.83
N LEU A 151 -32.05 -24.91 9.43
CA LEU A 151 -32.00 -23.45 9.33
C LEU A 151 -31.75 -22.98 7.90
N SER A 152 -30.84 -23.64 7.19
CA SER A 152 -30.51 -23.29 5.81
C SER A 152 -31.70 -23.55 4.87
N ALA A 153 -32.39 -24.69 5.04
CA ALA A 153 -33.58 -25.03 4.28
C ALA A 153 -34.70 -24.00 4.52
N HIS A 154 -34.90 -23.57 5.77
CA HIS A 154 -35.90 -22.58 6.10
C HIS A 154 -35.58 -21.19 5.51
N LEU A 155 -34.31 -20.79 5.51
CA LEU A 155 -33.88 -19.56 4.83
C LEU A 155 -34.09 -19.64 3.33
N GLN A 156 -33.75 -20.77 2.70
CA GLN A 156 -33.97 -20.97 1.28
C GLN A 156 -35.46 -20.93 0.93
N GLU A 157 -36.31 -21.53 1.77
CA GLU A 157 -37.76 -21.47 1.63
C GLU A 157 -38.29 -20.02 1.76
N LEU A 158 -37.80 -19.25 2.73
CA LEU A 158 -38.13 -17.84 2.89
C LEU A 158 -37.72 -16.99 1.67
N TRP A 159 -36.54 -17.26 1.11
CA TRP A 159 -36.07 -16.58 -0.10
C TRP A 159 -36.94 -16.91 -1.32
N ALA A 160 -37.30 -18.18 -1.49
CA ALA A 160 -38.18 -18.61 -2.57
C ALA A 160 -39.56 -17.92 -2.49
N MET A 161 -40.14 -17.85 -1.28
CA MET A 161 -41.41 -17.15 -1.08
C MET A 161 -41.30 -15.64 -1.34
N ALA A 162 -40.22 -14.98 -0.92
CA ALA A 162 -40.02 -13.55 -1.16
C ALA A 162 -39.88 -13.23 -2.66
N GLU A 163 -39.23 -14.12 -3.41
CA GLU A 163 -39.09 -13.99 -4.86
C GLU A 163 -40.41 -14.21 -5.59
N ASP A 164 -41.23 -15.17 -5.15
CA ASP A 164 -42.61 -15.37 -5.67
C ASP A 164 -43.54 -14.19 -5.34
N VAL A 165 -43.39 -13.55 -4.17
CA VAL A 165 -44.15 -12.35 -3.81
C VAL A 165 -43.69 -11.13 -4.61
N SER A 166 -42.37 -10.99 -4.83
CA SER A 166 -41.81 -9.91 -5.64
C SER A 166 -42.19 -10.04 -7.12
N SER A 167 -42.26 -11.26 -7.65
CA SER A 167 -42.62 -11.50 -9.06
C SER A 167 -44.12 -11.37 -9.32
N ASN A 168 -44.97 -11.61 -8.31
CA ASN A 168 -46.43 -11.41 -8.39
C ASN A 168 -46.89 -9.99 -7.98
N GLN A 169 -45.96 -9.08 -7.70
CA GLN A 169 -46.29 -7.70 -7.35
C GLN A 169 -46.79 -6.96 -8.60
N SER A 170 -48.11 -6.80 -8.73
CA SER A 170 -48.67 -5.95 -9.80
C SER A 170 -48.18 -4.51 -9.62
N THR A 171 -47.75 -3.88 -10.70
CA THR A 171 -47.22 -2.50 -10.77
C THR A 171 -48.25 -1.40 -10.51
N VAL A 172 -49.36 -1.70 -9.81
CA VAL A 172 -50.32 -0.70 -9.35
C VAL A 172 -49.89 -0.20 -7.98
N PRO A 173 -49.51 1.07 -7.84
CA PRO A 173 -49.15 1.64 -6.55
C PRO A 173 -50.38 1.64 -5.64
N LEU A 174 -50.34 0.82 -4.59
CA LEU A 174 -51.25 0.95 -3.46
C LEU A 174 -50.90 2.25 -2.73
N GLY A 175 -51.67 3.31 -2.97
CA GLY A 175 -51.59 4.57 -2.23
C GLY A 175 -51.37 5.80 -3.11
N ARG A 176 -52.35 6.14 -3.96
CA ARG A 176 -52.50 7.52 -4.45
C ARG A 176 -53.24 8.33 -3.39
N TYR A 177 -52.68 9.47 -3.02
CA TYR A 177 -53.47 10.67 -2.79
C TYR A 177 -52.88 11.76 -3.69
N ASP A 178 -53.57 12.05 -4.80
CA ASP A 178 -53.40 13.31 -5.53
C ASP A 178 -53.84 14.42 -4.57
N VAL A 179 -52.90 15.28 -4.18
CA VAL A 179 -53.21 16.54 -3.52
C VAL A 179 -52.76 17.63 -4.47
N ASP A 180 -53.70 18.11 -5.28
CA ASP A 180 -53.61 19.37 -6.00
C ASP A 180 -53.23 20.49 -5.02
N GLY A 181 -52.15 21.22 -5.30
CA GLY A 181 -51.89 22.49 -4.63
C GLY A 181 -50.46 22.68 -4.16
N CYS A 182 -49.67 23.24 -5.06
CA CYS A 182 -48.43 23.98 -4.85
C CYS A 182 -48.14 24.39 -3.41
N TYR A 183 -46.94 24.06 -2.93
CA TYR A 183 -46.16 24.97 -2.09
C TYR A 183 -44.73 25.02 -2.62
N ASP A 184 -44.44 26.09 -3.35
CA ASP A 184 -43.08 26.54 -3.66
C ASP A 184 -42.49 27.13 -2.38
N VAL A 185 -41.48 26.48 -1.80
CA VAL A 185 -40.80 26.98 -0.60
C VAL A 185 -39.65 27.85 -1.07
N THR A 186 -39.96 29.07 -1.52
CA THR A 186 -38.94 30.06 -1.83
C THR A 186 -38.30 30.52 -0.51
N LEU A 187 -37.10 30.03 -0.24
CA LEU A 187 -36.26 30.48 0.87
C LEU A 187 -35.86 31.95 0.64
N LEU A 188 -36.69 32.86 1.12
CA LEU A 188 -36.33 34.27 1.24
C LEU A 188 -35.40 34.42 2.44
N SER A 189 -34.11 34.62 2.14
CA SER A 189 -33.19 35.26 3.07
C SER A 189 -33.67 36.69 3.35
N TYR A 190 -33.77 37.08 4.62
CA TYR A 190 -33.81 38.48 4.99
C TYR A 190 -32.83 38.76 6.14
N THR A 191 -31.86 39.62 5.79
CA THR A 191 -30.97 40.49 6.59
C THR A 191 -30.34 39.97 7.87
#